data_AF-E9BH79-F1
#
_entry.id   AF-E9BH79-F1
#
_cell.length_a   1.000
_cell.length_b   1.000
_cell.length_c   1.000
_cell.angle_alpha   90.00
_cell.angle_beta   90.00
_cell.angle_gamma   90.00
#
_symmetry.space_group_name_H-M   'P 1'
#
loop_
_entity.id
_entity.type
_entity.pdbx_description
1 polymer ?
#
loop_
_entity_poly.entity_id
_entity_poly.type
_entity_poly.pdbx_seq_one_letter_code
_entity_poly.pdbx_strand_id
1 'polypeptide(L)' 'MGIVRSRLHKRKITGGKTKIHRKRMKAELGRLPANTRLGARRVSPVRARGGNFKIRALRLDTGNFA' A
#
# COMPACT_ATOMS: atom_id res chain seq x y z
N MET A 1 -6.72 -10.34 -5.25
CA MET A 1 -5.40 -10.87 -4.84
C MET A 1 -4.41 -9.71 -4.86
N GLY A 2 -3.52 -9.54 -3.87
CA GLY A 2 -2.64 -8.36 -3.80
C GLY A 2 -1.43 -8.55 -2.88
N ILE A 3 -0.61 -7.51 -2.75
CA ILE A 3 0.53 -7.47 -1.82
C ILE A 3 0.01 -7.55 -0.40
N VAL A 4 0.69 -8.30 0.47
CA VAL A 4 0.29 -8.51 1.86
C VAL A 4 1.40 -8.00 2.78
N ARG A 5 1.02 -7.32 3.86
CA ARG A 5 1.93 -6.73 4.84
C ARG A 5 2.39 -7.72 5.93
N SER A 6 1.95 -8.97 5.91
CA SER A 6 2.33 -9.94 6.94
C SER A 6 3.75 -10.45 6.76
N ARG A 7 4.44 -10.71 7.87
CA ARG A 7 5.80 -11.27 7.89
C ARG A 7 5.85 -12.78 7.65
N LEU A 8 4.71 -13.48 7.64
CA LEU A 8 4.65 -14.95 7.61
C LEU A 8 5.35 -15.59 6.40
N HIS A 9 5.48 -14.85 5.30
CA HIS A 9 6.19 -15.31 4.10
C HIS A 9 7.71 -15.14 4.17
N LYS A 10 8.23 -14.46 5.21
CA LYS A 10 9.67 -14.29 5.47
C LYS A 10 10.15 -15.35 6.47
N ARG A 11 11.48 -15.54 6.53
CA ARG A 11 12.15 -16.42 7.51
C ARG A 11 12.08 -15.82 8.92
N LYS A 12 12.28 -16.67 9.93
CA LYS A 12 12.50 -16.25 11.32
C LYS A 12 13.81 -15.48 11.43
N ILE A 13 14.00 -14.76 12.54
CA ILE A 13 15.25 -14.03 12.83
C ILE A 13 16.43 -15.02 12.88
N THR A 14 16.20 -16.24 13.36
CA THR A 14 17.16 -17.34 13.37
C THR A 14 17.39 -18.01 12.00
N GLY A 15 16.78 -17.53 10.92
CA GLY A 15 16.90 -18.12 9.57
C GLY A 15 15.98 -19.31 9.26
N GLY A 16 15.32 -19.87 10.28
CA GLY A 16 14.37 -20.99 10.11
C GLY A 16 13.16 -20.63 9.25
N LYS A 17 12.62 -21.63 8.52
CA LYS A 17 11.42 -21.47 7.68
C LYS A 17 10.17 -21.24 8.54
N THR A 18 9.40 -20.20 8.23
CA THR A 18 8.11 -19.92 8.89
C THR A 18 7.00 -20.75 8.23
N LYS A 19 6.20 -21.49 9.01
CA LYS A 19 5.00 -22.17 8.49
C LYS A 19 3.85 -21.16 8.33
N ILE A 20 3.18 -21.21 7.18
CA ILE A 20 2.00 -20.39 6.90
C ILE A 20 0.77 -21.17 7.36
N HIS A 21 0.11 -20.71 8.43
CA HIS A 21 -1.04 -21.39 9.05
C HIS A 21 -2.40 -20.91 8.53
N ARG A 22 -2.43 -19.80 7.77
CA ARG A 22 -3.67 -19.16 7.30
C ARG A 22 -3.53 -18.62 5.90
N LYS A 23 -4.68 -18.40 5.25
CA LYS A 23 -4.77 -17.71 3.95
C LYS A 23 -4.40 -16.23 4.12
N ARG A 24 -4.06 -15.58 3.00
CA ARG A 24 -3.79 -14.13 2.94
C ARG A 24 -5.06 -13.35 3.31
N MET A 25 -4.98 -12.47 4.31
CA MET A 25 -6.15 -11.74 4.79
C MET A 25 -6.37 -10.42 4.06
N LYS A 26 -7.64 -10.08 3.78
CA LYS A 26 -8.05 -8.75 3.26
C LYS A 26 -7.63 -7.62 4.22
N ALA A 27 -7.52 -7.92 5.51
CA ALA A 27 -7.05 -7.03 6.55
C ALA A 27 -5.54 -6.65 6.43
N GLU A 28 -4.76 -7.42 5.68
CA GLU A 28 -3.31 -7.19 5.54
C GLU A 28 -2.94 -6.70 4.14
N LEU A 29 -3.94 -6.49 3.28
CA LEU A 29 -3.74 -6.15 1.89
C LEU A 29 -3.18 -4.73 1.77
N GLY A 30 -2.02 -4.63 1.13
CA GLY A 30 -1.39 -3.38 0.71
C GLY A 30 -1.82 -2.96 -0.68
N ARG A 31 -1.32 -1.81 -1.13
CA ARG A 31 -1.46 -1.33 -2.50
C ARG A 31 -0.07 -1.03 -3.05
N LEU A 32 0.09 -1.11 -4.36
CA LEU A 32 1.29 -0.64 -5.05
C LEU A 32 1.51 0.86 -4.81
N PRO A 33 2.77 1.32 -4.86
CA PRO A 33 3.10 2.74 -4.76
C PRO A 33 2.44 3.54 -5.89
N ALA A 34 2.18 4.82 -5.64
CA ALA A 34 1.50 5.70 -6.59
C ALA A 34 2.44 6.25 -7.68
N ASN A 35 3.76 6.29 -7.41
CA ASN A 35 4.79 6.80 -8.31
C ASN A 35 4.42 8.17 -8.91
N THR A 36 4.08 9.13 -8.04
CA THR A 36 3.70 10.50 -8.41
C THR A 36 4.79 11.19 -9.23
N ARG A 37 4.40 11.85 -10.33
CA ARG A 37 5.28 12.61 -11.22
C ARG A 37 4.83 14.07 -11.34
N LEU A 38 5.70 14.92 -11.87
CA LEU A 38 5.32 16.29 -12.21
C LEU A 38 4.35 16.31 -13.42
N GLY A 39 3.46 17.31 -13.43
CA GLY A 39 2.56 17.59 -14.54
C GLY A 39 1.14 17.92 -14.08
N ALA A 40 0.24 18.11 -15.06
CA ALA A 40 -1.14 18.52 -14.78
C ALA A 40 -1.82 17.63 -13.73
N ARG A 41 -2.45 18.30 -12.74
CA ARG A 41 -3.05 17.69 -11.55
C ARG A 41 -3.95 16.51 -11.93
N ARG A 42 -3.54 15.32 -11.48
CA ARG A 42 -4.34 14.10 -11.60
C ARG A 42 -4.36 13.40 -10.25
N VAL A 43 -5.54 13.40 -9.63
CA VAL A 43 -5.75 12.90 -8.28
C VAL A 43 -6.99 12.03 -8.26
N SER A 44 -6.91 10.86 -7.62
CA SER A 44 -8.05 9.94 -7.49
C SER A 44 -8.32 9.62 -6.03
N PRO A 45 -9.57 9.75 -5.55
CA PRO A 45 -9.94 9.28 -4.23
C PRO A 45 -9.99 7.74 -4.23
N VAL A 46 -9.25 7.14 -3.31
CA VAL A 46 -9.16 5.67 -3.19
C VAL A 46 -9.83 5.25 -1.90
N ARG A 47 -10.92 4.48 -2.00
CA ARG A 47 -11.58 3.90 -0.82
C ARG A 47 -10.60 3.02 -0.05
N ALA A 48 -10.45 3.32 1.24
CA ALA A 48 -9.62 2.63 2.20
C ALA A 48 -10.50 1.83 3.18
N ARG A 49 -9.85 1.13 4.12
CA ARG A 49 -10.57 0.40 5.17
C ARG A 49 -11.29 1.39 6.09
N GLY A 50 -12.45 0.98 6.61
CA GLY A 50 -13.25 1.80 7.51
C GLY A 50 -14.08 2.87 6.81
N GLY A 51 -14.22 2.81 5.48
CA GLY A 51 -15.04 3.77 4.71
C GLY A 51 -14.32 5.04 4.29
N ASN A 52 -13.14 5.33 4.85
CA ASN A 52 -12.35 6.51 4.53
C ASN A 52 -11.87 6.53 3.08
N PHE A 53 -11.60 7.73 2.55
CA PHE A 53 -10.93 7.93 1.27
C PHE A 53 -9.49 8.41 1.51
N LYS A 54 -8.52 7.76 0.87
CA LYS A 54 -7.16 8.26 0.77
C LYS A 54 -6.97 8.88 -0.60
N ILE A 55 -6.49 10.12 -0.62
CA ILE A 55 -6.25 10.85 -1.85
C ILE A 55 -4.95 10.33 -2.48
N ARG A 56 -5.05 9.77 -3.69
CA ARG A 56 -3.90 9.27 -4.43
C ARG A 56 -3.60 10.20 -5.59
N ALA A 57 -2.56 11.02 -5.41
CA ALA A 57 -1.99 11.78 -6.52
C ALA A 57 -1.24 10.84 -7.48
N LEU A 58 -1.32 11.14 -8.77
CA LEU A 58 -0.52 10.54 -9.83
C LEU A 58 0.35 11.60 -10.52
N ARG A 59 -0.20 12.81 -10.67
CA ARG A 59 0.52 13.99 -11.14
C ARG A 59 0.15 15.23 -10.34
N LEU A 60 1.13 16.07 -10.03
CA LEU A 60 0.97 17.37 -9.37
C LEU A 60 1.94 18.38 -10.01
N ASP A 61 1.52 19.64 -10.09
CA ASP A 61 2.22 20.78 -10.68
C ASP A 61 2.52 21.89 -9.65
N THR A 62 1.79 21.89 -8.53
CA THR A 62 1.83 22.92 -7.49
C THR A 62 2.00 22.28 -6.10
N GLY A 63 2.57 23.04 -5.17
CA GLY A 63 2.79 22.65 -3.78
C GLY A 63 2.86 23.86 -2.86
N ASN A 64 2.55 23.68 -1.57
CA ASN A 64 2.75 24.70 -0.56
C ASN A 64 4.17 24.56 0.03
N PHE A 65 4.98 25.60 -0.05
CA PHE A 65 6.40 25.62 0.38
C PHE A 65 6.62 26.61 1.55
N ALA A 66 5.67 26.65 2.48
CA ALA A 66 5.77 27.39 3.73
C ALA A 66 6.60 26.63 4.77
#